data_AF-A0ABD5NEG0-F1
#
_entry.id   AF-A0ABD5NEG0-F1
#
_cell.length_a   1.000
_cell.length_b   1.000
_cell.length_c   1.000
_cell.angle_alpha   90.00
_cell.angle_beta   90.00
_cell.angle_gamma   90.00
#
_symmetry.space_group_name_H-M   'P 1'
#
loop_
_entity.id
_entity.type
_entity.pdbx_description
1 polymer ?
#
loop_
_entity_poly.entity_id
_entity_poly.type
_entity_poly.pdbx_seq_one_letter_code
_entity_poly.pdbx_strand_id
1 'polypeptide(L)' 'MGRYGNLDYPKLAKYGTLASVALVVVGALGTRLGAGTLPGWELTLLLDAEILGVVGMVVCPFLFGVFMPLTE' A
#
# COMPACT_ATOMS: atom_id res chain seq x y z
N MET A 1 28.09 -20.74 -4.00
CA MET A 1 27.75 -19.30 -4.11
C MET A 1 26.29 -19.22 -4.49
N GLY A 2 25.46 -18.62 -3.64
CA GLY A 2 24.00 -18.54 -3.81
C GLY A 2 23.40 -17.95 -2.53
N ARG A 3 23.83 -16.74 -2.17
CA ARG A 3 23.40 -16.04 -0.96
C ARG A 3 22.03 -15.38 -1.22
N TYR A 4 21.02 -16.19 -1.59
CA TYR A 4 19.60 -15.82 -1.48
C TYR A 4 19.15 -16.02 -0.03
N GLY A 5 19.90 -15.37 0.87
CA GLY A 5 19.70 -15.48 2.30
C GLY A 5 18.52 -14.61 2.71
N ASN A 6 17.43 -15.26 3.08
CA ASN A 6 16.52 -14.80 4.13
C ASN A 6 15.75 -13.50 3.84
N LEU A 7 15.24 -13.33 2.62
CA LEU A 7 14.19 -12.34 2.41
C LEU A 7 12.89 -12.93 2.99
N ASP A 8 12.49 -12.43 4.15
CA ASP A 8 11.25 -12.85 4.81
C ASP A 8 10.04 -12.36 3.98
N TYR A 9 9.70 -13.08 2.92
CA TYR A 9 8.49 -12.88 2.11
C TYR A 9 7.22 -12.63 2.94
N PRO A 10 6.99 -13.37 4.06
CA PRO A 10 5.84 -13.11 4.92
C PRO A 10 5.91 -11.73 5.62
N LYS A 11 7.11 -11.26 5.98
CA LYS A 11 7.28 -9.93 6.58
C LYS A 11 7.08 -8.84 5.53
N LEU A 12 7.62 -8.99 4.33
CA LEU A 12 7.42 -8.03 3.24
C LEU A 12 5.96 -7.92 2.83
N ALA A 13 5.25 -9.05 2.71
CA ALA A 13 3.81 -9.06 2.45
C ALA A 13 3.05 -8.32 3.56
N LYS A 14 3.36 -8.57 4.83
CA LYS A 14 2.74 -7.87 5.97
C LYS A 14 3.00 -6.37 5.96
N TYR A 15 4.25 -5.94 5.81
CA TYR A 15 4.60 -4.52 5.82
C TYR A 15 4.03 -3.79 4.60
N GLY A 16 4.04 -4.41 3.42
CA GLY A 16 3.41 -3.82 2.22
C GLY A 16 1.90 -3.68 2.35
N THR A 17 1.23 -4.70 2.90
CA THR A 17 -0.21 -4.64 3.18
C THR A 17 -0.52 -3.58 4.25
N LEU A 18 0.29 -3.50 5.30
CA LEU A 18 0.11 -2.51 6.37
C LEU A 18 0.36 -1.08 5.90
N ALA A 19 1.37 -0.87 5.04
CA ALA A 19 1.60 0.43 4.38
C ALA A 19 0.41 0.83 3.49
N SER A 20 -0.17 -0.14 2.77
CA SER A 20 -1.36 0.07 1.95
C SER A 20 -2.58 0.46 2.78
N VAL A 21 -2.80 -0.20 3.93
CA VAL A 21 -3.84 0.16 4.91
C VAL A 21 -3.61 1.59 5.44
N ALA A 22 -2.38 1.95 5.79
CA ALA A 22 -2.07 3.30 6.27
C ALA A 22 -2.39 4.36 5.22
N LEU A 23 -2.08 4.08 3.94
CA LEU A 23 -2.44 4.93 2.80
C LEU A 23 -3.96 5.15 2.69
N VAL A 24 -4.76 4.08 2.79
CA VAL A 24 -6.23 4.18 2.80
C VAL A 24 -6.73 5.04 3.95
N VAL A 25 -6.23 4.79 5.16
CA VAL A 25 -6.64 5.53 6.36
C VAL A 25 -6.33 7.02 6.23
N VAL A 26 -5.11 7.35 5.77
CA VAL A 26 -4.69 8.75 5.58
C VAL A 26 -5.48 9.42 4.47
N GLY A 27 -5.66 8.76 3.32
CA GLY A 27 -6.45 9.28 2.20
C GLY A 27 -7.91 9.54 2.59
N ALA A 28 -8.56 8.56 3.22
CA ALA A 28 -9.95 8.68 3.65
C ALA A 28 -10.13 9.76 4.72
N LEU A 29 -9.28 9.79 5.77
CA LEU A 29 -9.37 10.80 6.82
C LEU A 29 -9.02 12.19 6.30
N GLY A 30 -7.96 12.32 5.51
CA GLY A 30 -7.53 13.61 4.97
C GLY A 30 -8.54 14.19 3.97
N THR A 31 -9.17 13.36 3.14
CA THR A 31 -10.24 13.83 2.23
C THR A 31 -11.47 14.32 3.02
N ARG A 32 -11.84 13.62 4.09
CA ARG A 32 -13.01 13.99 4.93
C ARG A 32 -12.76 15.23 5.77
N LEU A 33 -11.61 15.31 6.43
CA LEU A 33 -11.23 16.44 7.27
C LEU A 33 -10.84 17.67 6.43
N GLY A 34 -10.37 17.43 5.22
CA GLY A 34 -9.92 18.45 4.29
C GLY A 34 -10.98 19.01 3.35
N ALA A 35 -12.17 18.41 3.35
CA ALA A 35 -13.26 18.84 2.50
C ALA A 35 -13.67 20.29 2.82
N GLY A 36 -13.54 21.18 1.83
CA GLY A 36 -13.88 22.60 1.96
C GLY A 36 -12.78 23.48 2.57
N THR A 37 -11.66 22.90 3.01
CA THR A 37 -10.49 23.65 3.52
C THR A 37 -9.29 23.56 2.58
N LEU A 38 -9.09 22.42 1.90
CA LEU A 38 -8.02 22.26 0.92
C LEU A 38 -8.51 22.51 -0.51
N PRO A 39 -7.65 23.06 -1.40
CA PRO A 39 -7.90 23.12 -2.83
C PRO A 39 -8.17 21.74 -3.45
N GLY A 40 -8.95 21.74 -4.53
CA GLY A 40 -9.44 20.51 -5.17
C GLY A 40 -8.35 19.53 -5.60
N TRP A 41 -7.16 20.01 -5.98
CA TRP A 41 -6.06 19.15 -6.40
C TRP A 41 -5.42 18.37 -5.23
N GLU A 42 -5.45 18.92 -4.01
CA GLU A 42 -4.96 18.20 -2.82
C GLU A 42 -5.96 17.11 -2.43
N LEU A 43 -7.26 17.39 -2.53
CA LEU A 43 -8.30 16.39 -2.35
C LEU A 43 -8.20 15.25 -3.37
N THR A 44 -7.85 15.54 -4.63
CA THR A 44 -7.61 14.48 -5.62
C THR A 44 -6.36 13.65 -5.30
N LEU A 45 -5.27 14.26 -4.80
CA LEU A 45 -4.10 13.49 -4.37
C LEU A 45 -4.39 12.59 -3.17
N LEU A 46 -5.19 13.06 -2.22
CA LEU A 46 -5.65 12.27 -1.07
C LEU A 46 -6.54 11.10 -1.51
N LEU A 47 -7.40 11.33 -2.50
CA LEU A 47 -8.22 10.29 -3.11
C LEU A 47 -7.36 9.28 -3.88
N ASP A 48 -6.38 9.73 -4.67
CA ASP A 48 -5.45 8.86 -5.40
C ASP A 48 -4.64 7.99 -4.42
N ALA A 49 -4.20 8.58 -3.30
CA ALA A 49 -3.55 7.85 -2.21
C ALA A 49 -4.46 6.77 -1.60
N GLU A 50 -5.74 7.07 -1.39
CA GLU A 50 -6.73 6.08 -0.95
C GLU A 50 -6.88 4.94 -1.96
N ILE A 51 -7.05 5.26 -3.24
CA ILE A 51 -7.19 4.28 -4.33
C ILE A 51 -5.94 3.39 -4.42
N LEU A 52 -4.74 3.99 -4.39
CA LEU A 52 -3.49 3.25 -4.39
C LEU A 52 -3.34 2.35 -3.16
N GLY A 53 -3.81 2.81 -1.99
CA GLY A 53 -3.86 1.99 -0.78
C GLY A 53 -4.80 0.79 -0.94
N VAL A 54 -5.98 0.96 -1.53
CA VAL A 54 -6.91 -0.16 -1.77
C VAL A 54 -6.31 -1.17 -2.75
N VAL A 55 -5.75 -0.69 -3.86
CA VAL A 55 -5.09 -1.55 -4.87
C VAL A 55 -3.88 -2.26 -4.24
N GLY A 56 -3.05 -1.54 -3.50
CA GLY A 56 -1.90 -2.08 -2.79
C GLY A 56 -2.28 -3.17 -1.78
N MET A 57 -3.44 -3.05 -1.13
CA MET A 57 -3.90 -4.05 -0.16
C MET A 57 -4.16 -5.43 -0.79
N VAL A 58 -4.48 -5.47 -2.09
CA VAL A 58 -4.65 -6.71 -2.87
C VAL A 58 -3.34 -7.11 -3.54
N VAL A 59 -2.64 -6.14 -4.15
CA VAL A 59 -1.44 -6.40 -4.94
C VAL A 59 -0.25 -6.80 -4.07
N CYS A 60 -0.04 -6.18 -2.91
CA CYS A 60 1.08 -6.49 -2.02
C CYS A 60 1.07 -7.95 -1.50
N PRO A 61 -0.01 -8.48 -0.88
CA PRO A 61 -0.01 -9.86 -0.44
C PRO A 61 0.09 -10.85 -1.61
N PHE A 62 -0.44 -10.50 -2.79
CA PHE A 62 -0.34 -11.34 -3.97
C PHE A 62 1.09 -11.38 -4.54
N LEU A 63 1.74 -10.22 -4.70
CA LEU A 63 3.11 -10.14 -5.22
C LEU A 63 4.12 -10.76 -4.25
N PHE A 64 4.12 -10.33 -2.99
CA PHE A 64 5.12 -10.76 -2.01
C PHE A 64 4.81 -12.15 -1.40
N GLY A 65 3.53 -12.51 -1.30
CA GLY A 65 3.11 -13.78 -0.71
C GLY A 65 2.96 -14.93 -1.70
N VAL A 66 2.69 -14.65 -2.98
CA VAL A 66 2.45 -15.68 -4.01
C VAL A 66 3.49 -15.62 -5.12
N PHE A 67 3.65 -14.47 -5.78
CA PHE A 67 4.49 -14.39 -6.98
C PHE A 67 5.98 -14.53 -6.68
N MET A 68 6.52 -13.77 -5.72
CA MET A 68 7.96 -13.79 -5.44
C MET A 68 8.48 -15.15 -4.94
N PRO A 69 7.78 -15.88 -4.05
CA PRO A 69 8.20 -17.23 -3.67
C PRO A 69 8.18 -18.26 -4.80
N LEU A 70 7.44 -18.00 -5.89
CA LEU A 70 7.37 -18.90 -7.06
C LEU A 70 8.42 -18.57 -8.12
N THR A 71 9.03 -17.38 -8.07
CA THR A 71 10.07 -16.94 -9.01
C THR A 71 11.48 -17.25 -8.56
N GLU A 72 11.66 -17.68 -7.31
CA GLU A 72 12.92 -18.21 -6.76
C GLU A 72 12.91 -19.74 -6.72
#